data_AF-A0A944ET46-F1
#
_entry.id   AF-A0A944ET46-F1
#
_cell.length_a   1.000
_cell.length_b   1.000
_cell.length_c   1.000
_cell.angle_alpha   90.00
_cell.angle_beta   90.00
_cell.angle_gamma   90.00
#
_symmetry.space_group_name_H-M   'P 1'
#
loop_
_entity.id
_entity.type
_entity.pdbx_description
1 polymer ?
#
loop_
_entity_poly.entity_id
_entity_poly.type
_entity_poly.pdbx_seq_one_letter_code
_entity_poly.pdbx_strand_id
1 'polypeptide(L)' 'MPDTRCPRCGGPLGERPARSRLTADRDVFICTTCGTEEAVRQAHGQAPVPFGEWPLNT' A
#
# COMPACT_ATOMS: atom_id res chain seq x y z
N MET A 1 2.73 -11.14 15.53
CA MET A 1 1.96 -11.68 14.38
C MET A 1 2.18 -10.69 13.24
N PRO A 2 2.45 -11.12 12.00
CA PRO A 2 2.55 -10.17 10.90
C PRO A 2 1.25 -9.39 10.83
N ASP A 3 1.35 -8.07 10.75
CA ASP A 3 0.21 -7.15 10.71
C ASP A 3 -0.79 -7.62 9.66
N THR A 4 -1.97 -8.05 10.10
CA THR A 4 -3.02 -8.54 9.19
C THR A 4 -3.79 -7.39 8.54
N ARG A 5 -3.39 -6.14 8.81
CA ARG A 5 -4.00 -4.92 8.28
C ARG A 5 -3.10 -4.26 7.23
N CYS A 6 -3.75 -3.76 6.20
CA CYS A 6 -3.13 -2.93 5.18
C CYS A 6 -2.77 -1.57 5.80
N PRO A 7 -1.48 -1.17 5.82
CA PRO A 7 -1.07 0.11 6.36
C PRO A 7 -1.57 1.31 5.53
N ARG A 8 -2.04 1.07 4.30
CA ARG A 8 -2.57 2.10 3.40
C ARG A 8 -4.06 2.35 3.55
N CYS A 9 -4.85 1.41 4.05
CA CYS A 9 -6.30 1.61 4.14
C CYS A 9 -6.92 1.13 5.46
N GLY A 10 -6.15 0.52 6.35
CA GLY A 10 -6.62 -0.09 7.59
C GLY A 10 -7.42 -1.38 7.42
N GLY A 11 -7.81 -1.74 6.19
CA GLY A 11 -8.53 -2.98 5.86
C GLY A 11 -7.65 -4.23 5.97
N PRO A 12 -8.19 -5.42 5.70
CA PRO A 12 -7.41 -6.66 5.74
C PRO A 12 -6.31 -6.67 4.68
N LEU A 13 -5.11 -7.10 5.07
CA LEU A 13 -3.96 -7.27 4.16
C LEU A 13 -4.22 -8.36 3.11
N GLY A 14 -4.96 -9.41 3.50
CA GLY A 14 -5.31 -10.55 2.67
C GLY A 14 -4.18 -11.58 2.56
N GLU A 15 -4.48 -12.72 1.93
CA GLU A 15 -3.56 -13.87 1.81
C GLU A 15 -2.42 -13.63 0.81
N ARG A 16 -2.61 -12.72 -0.14
CA ARG A 16 -1.67 -12.41 -1.22
C ARG A 16 -1.39 -10.90 -1.26
N PRO A 17 -0.65 -10.36 -0.29
CA PRO A 17 -0.34 -8.94 -0.26
C PRO A 17 0.44 -8.50 -1.50
N ALA A 18 0.17 -7.28 -1.94
CA ALA A 18 0.95 -6.60 -2.96
C ALA A 18 2.11 -5.84 -2.32
N ARG A 19 3.24 -5.76 -3.03
CA ARG A 19 4.33 -4.85 -2.66
C ARG A 19 3.96 -3.44 -3.09
N SER A 20 4.03 -2.49 -2.16
CA SER A 20 3.80 -1.08 -2.46
C SER A 20 4.87 -0.54 -3.42
N ARG A 21 4.47 0.38 -4.28
CA ARG A 21 5.32 1.15 -5.19
C ARG A 21 5.89 2.42 -4.55
N LEU A 22 5.66 2.62 -3.25
CA LEU A 22 6.36 3.63 -2.48
C LEU A 22 7.87 3.46 -2.61
N THR A 23 8.57 4.56 -2.86
CA THR A 23 10.01 4.64 -2.70
C THR A 23 10.32 4.81 -1.22
N ALA A 24 10.51 3.70 -0.51
CA ALA A 24 10.97 3.65 0.87
C ALA A 24 12.21 2.73 0.97
N ASP A 25 13.05 2.94 1.98
CA ASP A 25 14.21 2.08 2.28
C ASP A 25 13.84 0.63 2.64
N ARG A 26 12.55 0.30 2.73
CA ARG A 26 12.05 -1.02 3.09
C ARG A 26 10.86 -1.44 2.24
N ASP A 27 10.71 -2.75 2.11
CA ASP A 27 9.56 -3.37 1.47
C ASP A 27 8.30 -3.15 2.33
N VAL A 28 7.32 -2.42 1.77
CA VAL A 28 6.02 -2.21 2.42
C VAL A 28 4.98 -3.08 1.70
N PHE A 29 4.32 -3.96 2.44
CA PHE A 29 3.24 -4.79 1.92
C PHE A 29 1.87 -4.14 2.20
N ILE A 30 1.01 -4.13 1.19
CA ILE A 30 -0.34 -3.58 1.20
C ILE A 30 -1.34 -4.59 0.64
N CYS A 31 -2.64 -4.38 0.86
CA CYS A 31 -3.64 -5.27 0.28
C CYS A 31 -3.67 -5.18 -1.25
N THR A 32 -4.18 -6.23 -1.90
CA THR A 32 -4.27 -6.32 -3.36
C THR A 32 -5.01 -5.13 -3.97
N THR A 33 -6.08 -4.67 -3.33
CA THR A 33 -6.86 -3.50 -3.79
C THR A 33 -5.96 -2.25 -3.87
N CYS A 34 -5.26 -1.93 -2.78
CA CYS A 34 -4.35 -0.78 -2.76
C CYS A 34 -3.17 -0.96 -3.73
N GLY A 35 -2.67 -2.19 -3.90
CA GLY A 35 -1.63 -2.49 -4.88
C GLY A 35 -2.07 -2.26 -6.33
N THR A 36 -3.33 -2.55 -6.65
CA THR A 36 -3.93 -2.25 -7.95
C THR A 36 -4.11 -0.75 -8.15
N GLU A 37 -4.58 -0.02 -7.13
CA GLU A 37 -4.69 1.45 -7.20
C GLU A 37 -3.34 2.12 -7.46
N GLU A 38 -2.27 1.63 -6.83
CA GLU A 38 -0.91 2.09 -7.10
C GLU A 38 -0.45 1.75 -8.52
N ALA A 39 -0.79 0.57 -9.03
CA ALA A 39 -0.48 0.17 -10.41
C ALA A 39 -1.17 1.09 -11.42
N VAL A 40 -2.45 1.40 -11.19
CA VAL A 40 -3.23 2.32 -12.03
C VAL A 40 -2.65 3.73 -11.98
N ARG A 41 -2.39 4.30 -10.79
CA ARG A 41 -1.74 5.61 -10.65
C ARG A 41 -0.41 5.70 -11.40
N GLN A 42 0.44 4.68 -11.25
CA GLN A 42 1.72 4.60 -11.96
C GLN A 42 1.51 4.57 -13.48
N ALA A 43 0.55 3.80 -13.97
CA ALA A 43 0.24 3.74 -15.41
C ALA A 43 -0.24 5.10 -15.97
N HIS A 44 -0.85 5.93 -15.13
CA HIS A 44 -1.23 7.31 -15.46
C HIS A 44 -0.09 8.33 -15.26
N GLY A 45 1.13 7.90 -14.95
CA GLY A 45 2.27 8.79 -14.70
C GLY A 45 2.16 9.60 -13.41
N GLN A 46 1.29 9.20 -12.48
CA GLN A 46 1.11 9.88 -11.21
C GLN A 46 2.15 9.39 -10.19
N ALA A 47 2.61 10.30 -9.34
CA ALA A 47 3.50 9.95 -8.23
C ALA A 47 2.80 9.00 -7.23
N PRO A 48 3.57 8.13 -6.53
CA PRO A 48 3.04 7.36 -5.42
C PRO A 48 2.42 8.27 -4.36
N VAL A 49 1.38 7.78 -3.68
CA VAL A 49 0.80 8.50 -2.54
C VAL A 49 1.82 8.50 -1.41
N PRO A 50 2.25 9.67 -0.91
CA PRO A 50 3.19 9.75 0.21
C PRO A 50 2.69 8.96 1.42
N PHE A 51 3.60 8.30 2.14
CA PHE A 51 3.24 7.48 3.30
C PHE A 51 2.49 8.26 4.39
N GLY A 52 2.78 9.56 4.56
CA GLY A 52 2.09 10.42 5.53
C GLY A 52 0.63 10.73 5.18
N GLU A 53 0.20 10.48 3.95
CA GLU A 53 -1.20 10.62 3.51
C GLU A 53 -1.98 9.31 3.61
N TRP A 54 -1.34 8.23 4.05
CA TRP A 54 -2.03 6.97 4.30
C TRP A 54 -2.78 7.10 5.63
N PRO A 55 -4.01 6.58 5.75
CA PRO A 55 -4.70 6.49 7.03
C PRO A 55 -3.81 5.73 8.01
N LEU A 56 -3.15 6.49 8.88
CA LEU A 56 -2.39 5.97 10.00
C LEU A 56 -3.41 5.25 10.89
N ASN A 57 -3.33 3.92 10.92
CA ASN A 57 -4.09 3.12 11.86
C ASN A 57 -3.46 3.33 13.26
N THR A 58 -3.75 4.47 13.89
CA THR A 58 -3.51 4.70 15.33
C THR A 58 -4.32 3.73 16.17
#